data_AF-A0A6M3KNV4-F1
#
_entry.id   AF-A0A6M3KNV4-F1
#
_cell.length_a   1.000
_cell.length_b   1.000
_cell.length_c   1.000
_cell.angle_alpha   90.00
_cell.angle_beta   90.00
_cell.angle_gamma   90.00
#
_symmetry.space_group_name_H-M   'P 1'
#
loop_
_entity.id
_entity.type
_entity.pdbx_description
1 polymer ?
#
loop_
_entity_poly.entity_id
_entity_poly.type
_entity_poly.pdbx_seq_one_letter_code
_entity_poly.pdbx_strand_id
1 'polypeptide(L)'
;MKKFDIKKFKPCLEAVEYYDTQSDFAAAWDNCERGDWMLWIAQKLDIDIKILTLAKGLCANTIRHLMLDERSTKAVDMAIAYGDGEITAEELTAADAAAAAADAYDAAAADAAADDAAAYAAAADADAD
;
A
#
# COMPACT_ATOMS: atom_id res chain seq x y z
N MET A 1 -2.72 -33.94 16.09
CA MET A 1 -2.11 -33.39 14.86
C MET A 1 -1.03 -32.40 15.29
N LYS A 2 0.17 -32.38 14.69
CA LYS A 2 1.16 -31.35 15.02
C LYS A 2 0.70 -30.03 14.41
N LYS A 3 0.60 -29.00 15.25
CA LYS A 3 0.29 -27.64 14.84
C LYS A 3 1.40 -27.13 13.91
N PHE A 4 1.03 -26.43 12.85
CA PHE A 4 1.99 -25.90 11.89
C PHE A 4 2.95 -24.93 12.60
N ASP A 5 4.25 -25.03 12.36
CA ASP A 5 5.21 -24.17 13.03
C ASP A 5 5.38 -22.85 12.26
N ILE A 6 4.72 -21.80 12.74
CA ILE A 6 4.85 -20.45 12.18
C ILE A 6 6.15 -19.76 12.63
N LYS A 7 6.81 -20.23 13.70
CA LYS A 7 7.99 -19.55 14.29
C LYS A 7 9.18 -19.56 13.33
N LYS A 8 9.24 -20.53 12.41
CA LYS A 8 10.23 -20.57 11.32
C LYS A 8 10.21 -19.33 10.42
N PHE A 9 9.06 -18.65 10.33
CA PHE A 9 8.92 -17.41 9.56
C PHE A 9 9.30 -16.16 10.35
N LYS A 10 9.62 -16.30 11.63
CA LYS A 10 9.96 -15.21 12.57
C LYS A 10 8.88 -14.11 12.64
N PRO A 11 7.61 -14.47 12.90
CA PRO A 11 6.55 -13.49 13.14
C PRO A 11 6.82 -12.68 14.41
N CYS A 12 6.12 -11.55 14.58
CA CYS A 12 6.18 -10.79 15.83
C CYS A 12 5.61 -11.60 17.01
N LEU A 13 5.94 -11.19 18.24
CA LEU A 13 5.54 -11.90 19.45
C LEU A 13 4.01 -12.00 19.54
N GLU A 14 3.30 -10.93 19.22
CA GLU A 14 1.84 -10.86 19.28
C GLU A 14 1.19 -11.88 18.33
N ALA A 15 1.77 -12.09 17.15
CA ALA A 15 1.28 -13.09 16.19
C ALA A 15 1.55 -14.53 16.68
N VAL A 16 2.66 -14.77 17.39
CA VAL A 16 2.93 -16.06 18.05
C VAL A 16 1.94 -16.31 19.17
N GLU A 17 1.74 -15.34 20.05
CA GLU A 17 0.82 -15.43 21.18
C GLU A 17 -0.61 -15.68 20.69
N TYR A 18 -1.08 -14.91 19.69
CA TYR A 18 -2.36 -15.14 19.05
C TYR A 18 -2.44 -16.55 18.48
N TYR A 19 -1.46 -16.98 17.69
CA TYR A 19 -1.46 -18.29 17.08
C TYR A 19 -1.57 -19.39 18.12
N ASP A 20 -0.85 -19.28 19.25
CA ASP A 20 -0.85 -20.26 20.32
C ASP A 20 -2.23 -20.42 20.98
N THR A 21 -3.12 -19.43 20.93
CA THR A 21 -4.53 -19.55 21.38
C THR A 21 -5.43 -20.40 20.47
N GLN A 22 -5.03 -20.60 19.22
CA GLN A 22 -5.85 -21.27 18.20
C GLN A 22 -5.61 -22.79 18.19
N SER A 23 -6.56 -23.58 17.69
CA SER A 23 -6.40 -25.04 17.65
C SER A 23 -5.35 -25.50 16.64
N ASP A 24 -5.33 -24.88 15.45
CA ASP A 24 -4.42 -25.17 14.35
C ASP A 24 -4.28 -23.96 13.42
N PHE A 25 -3.59 -24.15 12.29
CA PHE A 25 -3.35 -23.09 11.31
C PHE A 25 -4.62 -22.65 10.57
N ALA A 26 -5.53 -23.57 10.27
CA ALA A 26 -6.77 -23.20 9.58
C ALA A 26 -7.65 -22.35 10.51
N ALA A 27 -7.83 -22.76 11.77
CA ALA A 27 -8.53 -21.97 12.76
C ALA A 27 -7.88 -20.60 12.99
N ALA A 28 -6.54 -20.57 13.06
CA ALA A 28 -5.82 -19.30 13.19
C ALA A 28 -5.96 -18.40 11.96
N TRP A 29 -6.08 -18.97 10.76
CA TRP A 29 -6.30 -18.22 9.54
C TRP A 29 -7.74 -17.66 9.50
N ASP A 30 -8.74 -18.52 9.73
CA ASP A 30 -10.15 -18.16 9.60
C ASP A 30 -10.61 -17.16 10.68
N ASN A 31 -10.03 -17.21 11.88
CA ASN A 31 -10.41 -16.35 13.01
C ASN A 31 -9.58 -15.06 13.10
N CYS A 32 -8.63 -14.80 12.18
CA CYS A 32 -7.73 -13.67 12.32
C CYS A 32 -8.33 -12.39 11.74
N GLU A 33 -8.56 -11.39 12.58
CA GLU A 33 -9.03 -10.07 12.14
C GLU A 33 -7.90 -9.18 11.61
N ARG A 34 -6.63 -9.61 11.78
CA ARG A 34 -5.43 -8.87 11.36
C ARG A 34 -5.06 -9.21 9.93
N GLY A 35 -5.75 -8.60 8.96
CA GLY A 35 -5.50 -8.81 7.53
C GLY A 35 -4.05 -8.56 7.10
N ASP A 36 -3.32 -7.69 7.80
CA ASP A 36 -1.89 -7.46 7.59
C ASP A 36 -1.04 -8.71 7.91
N TRP A 37 -1.37 -9.45 8.99
CA TRP A 37 -0.72 -10.72 9.31
C TRP A 37 -1.01 -11.78 8.25
N MET A 38 -2.23 -11.78 7.71
CA MET A 38 -2.67 -12.72 6.68
C MET A 38 -1.91 -12.51 5.36
N LEU A 39 -1.81 -11.26 4.92
CA LEU A 39 -1.03 -10.90 3.73
C LEU A 39 0.46 -11.20 3.92
N TRP A 40 0.99 -10.93 5.12
CA TRP A 40 2.38 -11.20 5.43
C TRP A 40 2.72 -12.69 5.42
N ILE A 41 1.92 -13.54 6.08
CA ILE A 41 2.19 -14.98 6.11
C ILE A 41 1.99 -15.61 4.73
N ALA A 42 1.02 -15.14 3.93
CA ALA A 42 0.86 -15.55 2.54
C ALA A 42 2.11 -15.26 1.71
N GLN A 43 2.72 -14.08 1.88
CA GLN A 43 4.01 -13.76 1.26
C GLN A 43 5.12 -14.73 1.71
N LYS A 44 5.18 -15.05 3.01
CA LYS A 44 6.19 -16.00 3.53
C LYS A 44 5.99 -17.43 3.07
N LEU A 45 4.77 -17.80 2.69
CA LEU A 45 4.41 -19.08 2.10
C LEU A 45 4.63 -19.13 0.58
N ASP A 46 5.19 -18.07 -0.02
CA ASP A 46 5.47 -17.98 -1.46
C ASP A 46 4.21 -18.15 -2.32
N ILE A 47 3.09 -17.58 -1.84
CA ILE A 47 1.86 -17.49 -2.64
C ILE A 47 2.13 -16.60 -3.86
N ASP A 48 1.55 -16.99 -5.01
CA ASP A 48 1.65 -16.25 -6.27
C ASP A 48 1.42 -14.75 -6.05
N ILE A 49 2.35 -13.95 -6.55
CA ILE A 49 2.34 -12.50 -6.40
C ILE A 49 1.07 -11.88 -6.99
N LYS A 50 0.46 -12.45 -8.04
CA LYS A 50 -0.81 -11.98 -8.60
C LYS A 50 -1.94 -12.15 -7.62
N ILE A 51 -2.06 -13.32 -7.00
CA ILE A 51 -3.07 -13.60 -5.97
C ILE A 51 -2.87 -12.65 -4.78
N LEU A 52 -1.63 -12.48 -4.35
CA LEU A 52 -1.30 -11.60 -3.24
C LEU A 52 -1.62 -10.12 -3.56
N THR A 53 -1.32 -9.66 -4.77
CA THR A 53 -1.62 -8.29 -5.21
C THR A 53 -3.12 -8.07 -5.39
N LEU A 54 -3.85 -9.06 -5.91
CA LEU A 54 -5.31 -9.01 -5.99
C LEU A 54 -5.93 -8.83 -4.60
N ALA A 55 -5.50 -9.63 -3.63
CA ALA A 55 -5.98 -9.53 -2.25
C ALA A 55 -5.72 -8.13 -1.66
N LYS A 56 -4.52 -7.57 -1.86
CA LYS A 56 -4.18 -6.20 -1.43
C LYS A 56 -5.09 -5.16 -2.09
N GLY A 57 -5.27 -5.24 -3.41
CA GLY A 57 -6.13 -4.34 -4.17
C GLY A 57 -7.58 -4.39 -3.69
N LEU A 58 -8.14 -5.59 -3.51
CA LEU A 58 -9.50 -5.77 -3.00
C LEU A 58 -9.68 -5.25 -1.57
N CYS A 59 -8.71 -5.48 -0.68
CA CYS A 59 -8.73 -4.91 0.67
C CYS A 59 -8.76 -3.37 0.61
N ALA A 60 -7.88 -2.74 -0.16
CA ALA A 60 -7.85 -1.28 -0.33
C ALA A 60 -9.14 -0.75 -0.96
N ASN A 61 -9.72 -1.49 -1.92
CA ASN A 61 -10.96 -1.11 -2.59
C ASN A 61 -12.16 -1.00 -1.64
N THR A 62 -12.17 -1.70 -0.49
CA THR A 62 -13.25 -1.58 0.51
C THR A 62 -13.39 -0.16 1.08
N ILE A 63 -12.28 0.58 1.14
CA ILE A 63 -12.23 1.96 1.65
C ILE A 63 -12.07 2.99 0.53
N ARG A 64 -12.35 2.61 -0.73
CA ARG A 64 -12.17 3.48 -1.91
C ARG A 64 -12.84 4.83 -1.78
N HIS A 65 -13.99 4.89 -1.10
CA HIS A 65 -14.73 6.12 -0.84
C HIS A 65 -13.98 7.15 0.02
N LEU A 66 -12.90 6.75 0.71
CA LEU A 66 -12.01 7.64 1.47
C LEU A 66 -10.81 8.13 0.64
N MET A 67 -10.62 7.61 -0.57
CA MET A 67 -9.51 7.98 -1.46
C MET A 67 -9.87 9.22 -2.26
N LEU A 68 -9.39 10.39 -1.80
CA LEU A 68 -9.64 11.68 -2.48
C LEU A 68 -8.70 11.93 -3.65
N ASP A 69 -7.54 11.30 -3.65
CA ASP A 69 -6.54 11.43 -4.70
C ASP A 69 -6.80 10.40 -5.82
N GLU A 70 -6.91 10.88 -7.06
CA GLU A 70 -7.09 10.04 -8.25
C GLU A 70 -5.94 9.04 -8.44
N ARG A 71 -4.71 9.38 -7.99
CA ARG A 71 -3.57 8.47 -8.00
C ARG A 71 -3.82 7.25 -7.12
N SER A 72 -4.46 7.45 -5.97
CA SER A 72 -4.79 6.36 -5.04
C SER A 72 -5.81 5.40 -5.65
N THR A 73 -6.87 5.93 -6.26
CA THR A 73 -7.91 5.09 -6.89
C THR A 73 -7.39 4.34 -8.11
N LYS A 74 -6.51 4.96 -8.92
CA LYS A 74 -5.80 4.31 -10.03
C LYS A 74 -4.87 3.20 -9.57
N ALA A 75 -4.09 3.42 -8.51
CA ALA A 75 -3.21 2.39 -7.97
C ALA A 75 -3.99 1.13 -7.53
N VAL A 76 -5.18 1.32 -6.94
CA VAL A 76 -6.08 0.21 -6.59
C VAL A 76 -6.57 -0.53 -7.84
N ASP A 77 -7.00 0.19 -8.88
CA ASP A 77 -7.49 -0.45 -10.12
C ASP A 77 -6.40 -1.26 -10.80
N MET A 78 -5.17 -0.73 -10.86
CA MET A 78 -4.05 -1.45 -11.46
C MET A 78 -3.63 -2.67 -10.65
N ALA A 79 -3.68 -2.61 -9.32
CA ALA A 79 -3.42 -3.77 -8.48
C ALA A 79 -4.46 -4.89 -8.73
N ILE A 80 -5.74 -4.54 -8.87
CA ILE A 80 -6.81 -5.49 -9.20
C ILE A 80 -6.62 -6.07 -10.60
N ALA A 81 -6.43 -5.22 -11.61
CA ALA A 81 -6.21 -5.64 -12.99
C ALA A 81 -4.98 -6.57 -13.15
N TYR A 82 -3.88 -6.29 -12.43
CA TYR A 82 -2.71 -7.16 -12.42
C TYR A 82 -3.01 -8.52 -11.78
N GLY A 83 -3.76 -8.50 -10.68
CA GLY A 83 -4.23 -9.69 -9.98
C GLY A 83 -5.11 -10.58 -10.84
N ASP A 84 -6.00 -9.98 -11.62
CA ASP A 84 -6.89 -10.64 -12.58
C ASP A 84 -6.17 -11.05 -13.88
N GLY A 85 -4.91 -10.63 -14.05
CA GLY A 85 -4.08 -10.95 -15.21
C GLY A 85 -4.41 -10.15 -16.47
N GLU A 86 -5.13 -9.04 -16.32
CA GLU A 86 -5.47 -8.11 -17.40
C GLU A 86 -4.28 -7.25 -17.83
N ILE A 87 -3.35 -7.00 -16.90
CA ILE A 87 -2.09 -6.29 -17.16
C ILE A 87 -0.88 -7.10 -16.67
N THR A 88 0.28 -6.77 -17.23
CA THR A 88 1.59 -7.35 -16.92
C THR A 88 2.24 -6.70 -15.70
N ALA A 89 3.29 -7.34 -15.17
CA ALA A 89 4.07 -6.78 -14.06
C ALA A 89 4.83 -5.52 -14.50
N GLU A 90 5.25 -5.50 -15.77
CA GLU A 90 5.91 -4.38 -16.41
C GLU A 90 4.98 -3.17 -16.54
N GLU A 91 3.72 -3.38 -16.96
CA GLU A 91 2.71 -2.31 -17.03
C GLU A 91 2.37 -1.77 -15.63
N LEU A 92 2.24 -2.65 -14.63
CA LEU A 92 2.03 -2.24 -13.25
C LEU A 92 3.20 -1.39 -12.72
N THR A 93 4.43 -1.80 -13.01
CA THR A 93 5.66 -1.09 -12.60
C THR A 93 5.81 0.25 -13.34
N ALA A 94 5.46 0.30 -14.62
CA ALA A 94 5.50 1.53 -15.40
C ALA A 94 4.51 2.58 -14.86
N ALA A 95 3.33 2.14 -14.42
CA ALA A 95 2.36 3.04 -13.82
C ALA A 95 2.79 3.57 -12.45
N ASP A 96 3.40 2.73 -11.61
CA ASP A 96 4.00 3.16 -10.34
C ASP A 96 5.08 4.23 -10.56
N ALA A 97 5.98 4.00 -11.52
CA ALA A 97 7.01 4.98 -11.88
C ALA A 97 6.41 6.30 -12.42
N ALA A 98 5.34 6.23 -13.22
CA ALA A 98 4.67 7.42 -13.74
C ALA A 98 3.97 8.23 -12.63
N ALA A 99 3.34 7.54 -11.66
CA ALA A 99 2.73 8.18 -10.50
C ALA A 99 3.80 8.88 -9.63
N ALA A 100 4.90 8.19 -9.32
CA ALA A 100 6.01 8.78 -8.55
C ALA A 100 6.63 10.01 -9.25
N ALA A 101 6.73 9.99 -10.59
CA ALA A 101 7.21 11.15 -11.33
C ALA A 101 6.23 12.33 -11.23
N ALA A 102 4.93 12.09 -11.35
CA ALA A 102 3.91 13.13 -11.20
C ALA A 102 3.96 13.78 -9.81
N ASP A 103 4.09 12.98 -8.74
CA ASP A 103 4.22 13.47 -7.37
C ASP A 103 5.43 14.40 -7.20
N ALA A 104 6.57 14.04 -7.82
CA ALA A 104 7.77 14.86 -7.78
C ALA A 104 7.60 16.20 -8.53
N TYR A 105 6.87 16.20 -9.66
CA TYR A 105 6.54 17.42 -10.38
C TYR A 105 5.61 18.34 -9.59
N ASP A 106 4.56 17.79 -8.96
CA ASP A 106 3.63 18.56 -8.13
C ASP A 106 4.35 19.21 -6.94
N ALA A 107 5.25 18.47 -6.29
CA ALA A 107 6.07 19.00 -5.18
C ALA A 107 6.97 20.15 -5.64
N ALA A 108 7.67 19.99 -6.76
CA ALA A 108 8.53 21.03 -7.32
C ALA A 108 7.73 22.29 -7.73
N ALA A 109 6.53 22.11 -8.27
CA ALA A 109 5.64 23.22 -8.63
C ALA A 109 5.14 23.97 -7.39
N ALA A 110 4.83 23.26 -6.31
CA ALA A 110 4.42 23.87 -5.04
C ALA A 110 5.55 24.68 -4.39
N ASP A 111 6.78 24.15 -4.38
CA ASP A 111 7.96 24.87 -3.89
C ASP A 111 8.21 26.14 -4.71
N ALA A 112 8.16 26.05 -6.04
CA ALA A 112 8.33 27.21 -6.91
C ALA A 112 7.25 28.29 -6.69
N ALA A 113 6.00 27.88 -6.46
CA ALA A 113 4.92 28.82 -6.15
C ALA A 113 5.10 29.48 -4.77
N ALA A 114 5.64 28.76 -3.78
CA ALA A 114 5.95 29.32 -2.47
C ALA A 114 7.09 30.35 -2.55
N ASP A 115 8.13 30.07 -3.34
CA ASP A 115 9.24 31.00 -3.57
C ASP A 115 8.76 32.29 -4.28
N ASP A 116 7.91 32.16 -5.31
CA ASP A 116 7.34 33.31 -6.01
C ASP A 116 6.47 34.18 -5.07
N ALA A 117 5.62 33.53 -4.27
CA ALA A 117 4.80 34.23 -3.27
C ALA A 117 5.66 34.96 -2.22
N ALA A 118 6.75 34.36 -1.77
CA ALA A 118 7.70 34.98 -0.84
C ALA A 118 8.42 36.19 -1.48
N ALA A 119 8.80 36.09 -2.75
CA ALA A 119 9.42 37.19 -3.48
C ALA A 119 8.46 38.38 -3.65
N TYR A 120 7.20 38.12 -4.00
CA TYR A 120 6.16 39.16 -4.09
C TYR A 120 5.90 39.83 -2.74
N ALA A 121 5.83 39.07 -1.64
CA ALA A 121 5.66 39.62 -0.30
C ALA A 121 6.84 40.53 0.10
N ALA A 122 8.08 40.09 -0.15
CA ALA A 122 9.28 40.87 0.14
C ALA A 122 9.35 42.17 -0.69
N ALA A 123 8.92 42.14 -1.95
CA ALA A 123 8.84 43.34 -2.78
C ALA A 123 7.79 44.33 -2.27
N ALA A 124 6.61 43.84 -1.85
CA ALA A 124 5.56 44.68 -1.28
C ALA A 124 5.98 45.36 0.04
N ASP A 125 6.73 44.66 0.89
CA ASP A 125 7.27 45.25 2.14
C ASP A 125 8.34 46.33 1.84
N ALA A 126 9.15 46.15 0.78
CA ALA A 126 10.18 47.12 0.41
C ALA A 126 9.62 48.44 -0.16
N ASP A 127 8.44 48.41 -0.77
CA ASP A 127 7.75 49.60 -1.32
C ASP A 127 6.91 50.35 -0.26
N ALA A 128 6.84 49.83 0.97
CA ALA A 128 6.03 50.40 2.07
C ALA A 128 6.83 51.29 3.06
N ASP A 129 8.15 51.46 2.87
CA ASP A 129 9.07 52.33 3.62
C ASP A 129 9.44 53.61 2.82
#